data_AF-M0JPW5-F1
#
_entry.id   AF-M0JPW5-F1
#
_cell.length_a   1.000
_cell.length_b   1.000
_cell.length_c   1.000
_cell.angle_alpha   90.00
_cell.angle_beta   90.00
_cell.angle_gamma   90.00
#
_symmetry.space_group_name_H-M   'P 1'
#
loop_
_entity.id
_entity.type
_entity.pdbx_description
1 polymer ?
#
loop_
_entity_poly.entity_id
_entity_poly.type
_entity_poly.pdbx_seq_one_letter_code
_entity_poly.pdbx_strand_id
1 'polypeptide(L)'
;MSDHISPTDTFEEVLDSGRSELSAARSEYDALEQTEEVPSALVEAISDLERELEELDQTLNVGDEDLKLARETVQRVGVLTDVFGALRERQRTIVEADISRIEHHVSGIVTLARDHDVDTHIPQDLETLERQNSMLAALVDKGRHEKVLTNDRVTPGEVDAAIRRVNAELTTQVSDGHRAETYESITEALLDKIHEMLGSLDEENPERTAFSSDLGFVKSLLESTDDTDDAGAAQTVHTALEGALMLHYAVARTLANQRVAVALADTVTDSELSVGCNVDQCVADGDAETLIGAITDAVDTEVELSTSERLRQLLNEHDGSVLRTAQATDFDVATILDHLEQLYNDGQIADLEVTFDQ
;
A
#
# COMPACT_ATOMS: atom_id res chain seq x y z
N MET A 1 -39.35 -28.49 -4.08
CA MET A 1 -39.13 -27.40 -5.05
C MET A 1 -37.71 -26.97 -4.83
N SER A 2 -36.81 -27.56 -5.62
CA SER A 2 -35.40 -27.18 -5.70
C SER A 2 -35.33 -26.15 -6.81
N ASP A 3 -35.03 -24.90 -6.47
CA ASP A 3 -34.75 -23.87 -7.46
C ASP A 3 -33.50 -24.30 -8.22
N HIS A 4 -33.68 -24.79 -9.45
CA HIS A 4 -32.56 -25.01 -10.35
C HIS A 4 -32.18 -23.63 -10.91
N ILE A 5 -31.15 -23.04 -10.31
CA ILE A 5 -30.48 -21.86 -10.84
C ILE A 5 -29.94 -22.23 -12.23
N SER A 6 -30.28 -21.44 -13.24
CA SER A 6 -29.75 -21.64 -14.60
C SER A 6 -28.23 -21.41 -14.61
N PRO A 7 -27.44 -22.10 -15.45
CA PRO A 7 -26.04 -21.76 -15.67
C PRO A 7 -25.84 -20.27 -16.02
N THR A 8 -26.79 -19.70 -16.76
CA THR A 8 -26.83 -18.26 -17.08
C THR A 8 -27.02 -17.39 -15.83
N ASP A 9 -27.94 -17.75 -14.93
CA ASP A 9 -28.17 -16.99 -13.69
C ASP A 9 -26.91 -17.03 -12.79
N THR A 10 -26.24 -18.19 -12.73
CA THR A 10 -24.97 -18.34 -11.97
C THR A 10 -23.85 -17.52 -12.60
N PHE A 11 -23.80 -17.44 -13.93
CA PHE A 11 -22.81 -16.65 -14.65
C PHE A 11 -23.01 -15.14 -14.42
N GLU A 12 -24.25 -14.66 -14.50
CA GLU A 12 -24.59 -13.27 -14.18
C GLU A 12 -24.23 -12.91 -12.73
N GLU A 13 -24.52 -13.77 -11.76
CA GLU A 13 -24.13 -13.56 -10.35
C GLU A 13 -22.61 -13.45 -10.17
N VAL A 14 -21.84 -14.28 -10.88
CA VAL A 14 -20.36 -14.23 -10.85
C VAL A 14 -19.86 -12.90 -11.44
N LEU A 15 -20.35 -12.50 -12.61
CA LEU A 15 -19.95 -11.25 -13.25
C LEU A 15 -20.31 -10.02 -12.41
N ASP A 16 -21.49 -10.01 -11.78
CA ASP A 16 -21.91 -8.90 -10.91
C ASP A 16 -21.02 -8.81 -9.66
N SER A 17 -20.59 -9.94 -9.08
CA SER A 17 -19.58 -9.95 -8.01
C SER A 17 -18.26 -9.37 -8.51
N GLY A 18 -17.79 -9.83 -9.67
CA GLY A 18 -16.57 -9.34 -10.30
C GLY A 18 -16.55 -7.83 -10.51
N ARG A 19 -17.63 -7.27 -11.05
CA ARG A 19 -17.78 -5.81 -11.25
C ARG A 19 -17.73 -5.04 -9.94
N SER A 20 -18.37 -5.57 -8.89
CA SER A 20 -18.36 -4.94 -7.57
C SER A 20 -16.94 -4.92 -6.99
N GLU A 21 -16.21 -6.02 -7.08
CA GLU A 21 -14.82 -6.13 -6.62
C GLU A 21 -13.89 -5.23 -7.44
N LEU A 22 -14.04 -5.23 -8.76
CA LEU A 22 -13.27 -4.39 -9.67
C LEU A 22 -13.47 -2.90 -9.39
N SER A 23 -14.73 -2.49 -9.15
CA SER A 23 -15.04 -1.12 -8.76
C SER A 23 -14.40 -0.77 -7.40
N ALA A 24 -14.28 -1.73 -6.48
CA ALA A 24 -13.59 -1.52 -5.21
C ALA A 24 -12.07 -1.38 -5.44
N ALA A 25 -11.45 -2.27 -6.21
CA ALA A 25 -10.04 -2.19 -6.60
C ALA A 25 -9.70 -0.84 -7.26
N ARG A 26 -10.55 -0.34 -8.15
CA ARG A 26 -10.41 1.00 -8.76
C ARG A 26 -10.50 2.13 -7.76
N SER A 27 -11.46 2.06 -6.85
CA SER A 27 -11.57 3.07 -5.80
C SER A 27 -10.33 3.10 -4.89
N GLU A 28 -9.73 1.95 -4.60
CA GLU A 28 -8.49 1.89 -3.80
C GLU A 28 -7.28 2.39 -4.61
N TYR A 29 -7.16 2.00 -5.88
CA TYR A 29 -6.15 2.52 -6.80
C TYR A 29 -6.20 4.05 -6.94
N ASP A 30 -7.39 4.63 -7.18
CA ASP A 30 -7.57 6.08 -7.32
C ASP A 30 -7.13 6.86 -6.07
N ALA A 31 -7.29 6.23 -4.89
CA ALA A 31 -6.85 6.80 -3.63
C ALA A 31 -5.32 6.70 -3.45
N LEU A 32 -4.72 5.59 -3.90
CA LEU A 32 -3.29 5.32 -3.83
C LEU A 32 -2.50 6.18 -4.83
N GLU A 33 -2.92 6.29 -6.08
CA GLU A 33 -2.23 7.03 -7.15
C GLU A 33 -1.97 8.50 -6.77
N GLN A 34 -2.85 9.10 -5.96
CA GLN A 34 -2.69 10.47 -5.47
C GLN A 34 -1.52 10.63 -4.47
N THR A 35 -0.94 9.54 -3.99
CA THR A 35 -0.13 9.54 -2.77
C THR A 35 1.10 8.64 -2.80
N GLU A 36 1.08 7.56 -3.57
CA GLU A 36 2.17 6.61 -3.74
C GLU A 36 2.32 6.25 -5.21
N GLU A 37 3.53 5.85 -5.61
CA GLU A 37 3.77 5.30 -6.94
C GLU A 37 3.29 3.85 -6.97
N VAL A 38 2.22 3.60 -7.71
CA VAL A 38 1.68 2.25 -7.93
C VAL A 38 2.44 1.61 -9.10
N PRO A 39 2.92 0.36 -8.97
CA PRO A 39 3.54 -0.37 -10.07
C PRO A 39 2.66 -0.36 -11.34
N SER A 40 3.24 0.02 -12.48
CA SER A 40 2.49 0.14 -13.75
C SER A 40 1.82 -1.18 -14.15
N ALA A 41 2.46 -2.31 -13.86
CA ALA A 41 1.92 -3.63 -14.16
C ALA A 41 0.62 -3.93 -13.39
N LEU A 42 0.45 -3.45 -12.15
CA LEU A 42 -0.84 -3.56 -11.45
C LEU A 42 -1.94 -2.68 -12.10
N VAL A 43 -1.56 -1.53 -12.67
CA VAL A 43 -2.49 -0.63 -13.37
C VAL A 43 -2.95 -1.26 -14.68
N GLU A 44 -2.02 -1.86 -15.42
CA GLU A 44 -2.28 -2.63 -16.64
C GLU A 44 -3.17 -3.84 -16.31
N ALA A 45 -2.82 -4.64 -15.31
CA ALA A 45 -3.56 -5.83 -14.90
C ALA A 45 -5.04 -5.55 -14.58
N ILE A 46 -5.36 -4.49 -13.79
CA ILE A 46 -6.79 -4.20 -13.58
C ILE A 46 -7.47 -3.76 -14.89
N SER A 47 -6.79 -3.01 -15.75
CA SER A 47 -7.37 -2.54 -17.01
C SER A 47 -7.66 -3.72 -17.96
N ASP A 48 -6.82 -4.74 -17.94
CA ASP A 48 -7.04 -5.98 -18.66
C ASP A 48 -8.20 -6.79 -18.08
N LEU A 49 -8.31 -6.89 -16.75
CA LEU A 49 -9.46 -7.56 -16.12
C LEU A 49 -10.78 -6.82 -16.33
N GLU A 50 -10.77 -5.48 -16.42
CA GLU A 50 -11.92 -4.67 -16.86
C GLU A 50 -12.40 -5.09 -18.24
N ARG A 51 -11.46 -5.17 -19.19
CA ARG A 51 -11.76 -5.60 -20.55
C ARG A 51 -12.25 -7.05 -20.59
N GLU A 52 -11.59 -7.98 -19.89
CA GLU A 52 -12.03 -9.39 -19.83
C GLU A 52 -13.46 -9.52 -19.27
N LEU A 53 -13.80 -8.80 -18.20
CA LEU A 53 -15.16 -8.82 -17.64
C LEU A 53 -16.21 -8.22 -18.59
N GLU A 54 -15.85 -7.15 -19.31
CA GLU A 54 -16.72 -6.57 -20.35
C GLU A 54 -16.94 -7.52 -21.53
N GLU A 55 -15.91 -8.26 -21.94
CA GLU A 55 -16.01 -9.28 -23.00
C GLU A 55 -16.85 -10.48 -22.56
N LEU A 56 -16.70 -10.93 -21.30
CA LEU A 56 -17.51 -12.01 -20.74
C LEU A 56 -19.00 -11.64 -20.68
N ASP A 57 -19.34 -10.40 -20.34
CA ASP A 57 -20.72 -9.91 -20.31
C ASP A 57 -21.43 -9.95 -21.68
N GLN A 58 -20.66 -9.89 -22.77
CA GLN A 58 -21.20 -9.96 -24.13
C GLN A 58 -21.52 -11.41 -24.57
N THR A 59 -21.22 -12.40 -23.74
CA THR A 59 -21.43 -13.83 -24.06
C THR A 59 -22.91 -14.18 -24.08
N LEU A 60 -23.43 -14.54 -25.26
CA LEU A 60 -24.86 -14.82 -25.46
C LEU A 60 -25.27 -16.26 -25.12
N ASN A 61 -24.35 -17.22 -25.23
CA ASN A 61 -24.61 -18.64 -24.95
C ASN A 61 -23.63 -19.13 -23.88
N VAL A 62 -24.09 -19.19 -22.63
CA VAL A 62 -23.24 -19.57 -21.50
C VAL A 62 -23.08 -21.10 -21.42
N GLY A 63 -21.84 -21.57 -21.63
CA GLY A 63 -21.41 -22.94 -21.36
C GLY A 63 -20.69 -23.09 -20.02
N ASP A 64 -20.32 -24.34 -19.69
CA ASP A 64 -19.51 -24.64 -18.49
C ASP A 64 -18.11 -24.03 -18.57
N GLU A 65 -17.56 -23.87 -19.78
CA GLU A 65 -16.26 -23.24 -20.04
C GLU A 65 -16.31 -21.73 -19.79
N ASP A 66 -17.36 -21.03 -20.24
CA ASP A 66 -17.56 -19.60 -19.93
C ASP A 66 -17.69 -19.35 -18.43
N LEU A 67 -18.45 -20.21 -17.75
CA LEU A 67 -18.64 -20.10 -16.30
C LEU A 67 -17.35 -20.38 -15.53
N LYS A 68 -16.47 -21.23 -16.06
CA LYS A 68 -15.12 -21.46 -15.50
C LYS A 68 -14.26 -20.22 -15.68
N LEU A 69 -14.19 -19.69 -16.91
CA LEU A 69 -13.41 -18.49 -17.24
C LEU A 69 -13.86 -17.28 -16.42
N ALA A 70 -15.17 -17.05 -16.28
CA ALA A 70 -15.70 -15.97 -15.45
C ALA A 70 -15.29 -16.10 -13.99
N ARG A 71 -15.29 -17.31 -13.41
CA ARG A 71 -14.81 -17.51 -12.03
C ARG A 71 -13.33 -17.22 -11.89
N GLU A 72 -12.52 -17.63 -12.86
CA GLU A 72 -11.07 -17.40 -12.88
C GLU A 72 -10.75 -15.90 -13.06
N THR A 73 -11.49 -15.18 -13.91
CA THR A 73 -11.39 -13.71 -14.02
C THR A 73 -11.78 -13.03 -12.72
N VAL A 74 -12.90 -13.41 -12.09
CA VAL A 74 -13.34 -12.82 -10.81
C VAL A 74 -12.34 -13.11 -9.69
N GLN A 75 -11.77 -14.31 -9.63
CA GLN A 75 -10.72 -14.64 -8.67
C GLN A 75 -9.49 -13.73 -8.83
N ARG A 76 -9.04 -13.46 -10.07
CA ARG A 76 -7.95 -12.51 -10.34
C ARG A 76 -8.31 -11.07 -9.94
N VAL A 77 -9.56 -10.66 -10.13
CA VAL A 77 -10.05 -9.36 -9.63
C VAL A 77 -9.99 -9.30 -8.10
N GLY A 78 -10.38 -10.37 -7.42
CA GLY A 78 -10.25 -10.50 -5.97
C GLY A 78 -8.81 -10.34 -5.50
N VAL A 79 -7.86 -11.01 -6.17
CA VAL A 79 -6.41 -10.87 -5.88
C VAL A 79 -5.96 -9.42 -6.00
N LEU A 80 -6.28 -8.73 -7.09
CA LEU A 80 -5.89 -7.33 -7.25
C LEU A 80 -6.54 -6.44 -6.19
N THR A 81 -7.82 -6.68 -5.86
CA THR A 81 -8.53 -5.97 -4.80
C THR A 81 -7.80 -6.09 -3.47
N ASP A 82 -7.35 -7.29 -3.11
CA ASP A 82 -6.61 -7.53 -1.87
C ASP A 82 -5.23 -6.85 -1.89
N VAL A 83 -4.53 -6.87 -3.03
CA VAL A 83 -3.24 -6.17 -3.22
C VAL A 83 -3.42 -4.66 -2.99
N PHE A 84 -4.41 -4.03 -3.62
CA PHE A 84 -4.68 -2.60 -3.42
C PHE A 84 -5.14 -2.29 -1.99
N GLY A 85 -5.96 -3.16 -1.39
CA GLY A 85 -6.35 -3.05 0.01
C GLY A 85 -5.16 -3.09 0.96
N ALA A 86 -4.20 -3.99 0.73
CA ALA A 86 -2.97 -4.08 1.52
C ALA A 86 -2.11 -2.83 1.36
N LEU A 87 -1.94 -2.32 0.15
CA LEU A 87 -1.23 -1.06 -0.11
C LEU A 87 -1.91 0.14 0.58
N ARG A 88 -3.24 0.19 0.56
CA ARG A 88 -4.00 1.25 1.26
C ARG A 88 -3.80 1.18 2.77
N GLU A 89 -3.80 -0.03 3.33
CA GLU A 89 -3.56 -0.26 4.76
C GLU A 89 -2.13 0.16 5.17
N ARG A 90 -1.14 -0.09 4.30
CA ARG A 90 0.24 0.39 4.47
C ARG A 90 0.29 1.88 4.61
N GLN A 91 -0.31 2.58 3.65
CA GLN A 91 -0.34 4.03 3.62
C GLN A 91 -1.03 4.58 4.88
N ARG A 92 -2.17 3.99 5.25
CA ARG A 92 -2.88 4.34 6.49
C ARG A 92 -1.95 4.24 7.70
N THR A 93 -1.29 3.09 7.86
CA THR A 93 -0.40 2.83 9.00
C THR A 93 0.74 3.85 9.06
N ILE A 94 1.35 4.16 7.92
CA ILE A 94 2.45 5.14 7.83
C ILE A 94 1.96 6.56 8.19
N VAL A 95 0.82 6.98 7.62
CA VAL A 95 0.25 8.31 7.86
C VAL A 95 -0.12 8.47 9.34
N GLU A 96 -0.77 7.48 9.94
CA GLU A 96 -1.14 7.51 11.36
C GLU A 96 0.09 7.59 12.27
N ALA A 97 1.15 6.83 11.95
CA ALA A 97 2.41 6.88 12.68
C ALA A 97 3.10 8.25 12.56
N ASP A 98 3.12 8.85 11.36
CA ASP A 98 3.72 10.15 11.14
C ASP A 98 2.97 11.26 11.89
N ILE A 99 1.64 11.24 11.89
CA ILE A 99 0.82 12.19 12.66
C ILE A 99 1.02 12.00 14.16
N SER A 100 1.00 10.75 14.65
CA SER A 100 1.30 10.43 16.06
C SER A 100 2.67 10.95 16.51
N ARG A 101 3.69 10.83 15.65
CA ARG A 101 5.04 11.36 15.92
C ARG A 101 5.03 12.90 16.01
N ILE A 102 4.35 13.56 15.08
CA ILE A 102 4.22 15.02 15.04
C ILE A 102 3.46 15.52 16.29
N GLU A 103 2.37 14.87 16.66
CA GLU A 103 1.54 15.23 17.82
C GLU A 103 2.35 15.25 19.12
N HIS A 104 3.15 14.21 19.36
CA HIS A 104 4.03 14.14 20.53
C HIS A 104 5.01 15.32 20.58
N HIS A 105 5.62 15.64 19.43
CA HIS A 105 6.59 16.73 19.35
C HIS A 105 5.91 18.10 19.51
N VAL A 106 4.76 18.33 18.88
CA VAL A 106 3.96 19.56 19.04
C VAL A 106 3.54 19.73 20.50
N SER A 107 3.00 18.68 21.12
CA SER A 107 2.51 18.74 22.50
C SER A 107 3.61 19.13 23.49
N GLY A 108 4.80 18.54 23.37
CA GLY A 108 5.94 18.89 24.23
C GLY A 108 6.42 20.33 24.02
N ILE A 109 6.60 20.76 22.76
CA ILE A 109 7.07 22.12 22.45
C ILE A 109 6.07 23.20 22.88
N VAL A 110 4.78 22.95 22.70
CA VAL A 110 3.71 23.85 23.14
C VAL A 110 3.70 23.96 24.67
N THR A 111 3.89 22.85 25.39
CA THR A 111 3.92 22.82 26.85
C THR A 111 5.11 23.63 27.37
N LEU A 112 6.32 23.37 26.85
CA LEU A 112 7.54 24.11 27.18
C LEU A 112 7.35 25.63 27.00
N ALA A 113 6.77 26.05 25.88
CA ALA A 113 6.61 27.48 25.62
C ALA A 113 5.57 28.15 26.54
N ARG A 114 4.48 27.46 26.87
CA ARG A 114 3.41 27.98 27.76
C ARG A 114 3.88 28.12 29.20
N ASP A 115 4.76 27.24 29.65
CA ASP A 115 5.25 27.22 31.03
C ASP A 115 6.31 28.29 31.32
N HIS A 116 6.85 28.96 30.29
CA HIS A 116 8.02 29.85 30.43
C HIS A 116 7.86 31.29 29.90
N ASP A 117 6.63 31.81 29.75
CA ASP A 117 6.31 33.22 29.43
C ASP A 117 7.18 33.83 28.32
N VAL A 118 7.20 33.15 27.18
CA VAL A 118 8.00 33.46 25.99
C VAL A 118 7.53 34.70 25.22
N ASP A 119 8.40 35.29 24.40
CA ASP A 119 8.17 36.51 23.62
C ASP A 119 6.88 36.45 22.77
N THR A 120 6.26 37.62 22.57
CA THR A 120 4.92 37.77 21.96
C THR A 120 4.70 37.18 20.56
N HIS A 121 5.76 36.84 19.82
CA HIS A 121 5.64 36.23 18.49
C HIS A 121 5.48 34.70 18.55
N ILE A 122 6.11 34.04 19.54
CA ILE A 122 6.03 32.58 19.71
C ILE A 122 4.58 32.11 19.97
N PRO A 123 3.76 32.76 20.80
CA PRO A 123 2.36 32.38 20.98
C PRO A 123 1.54 32.29 19.68
N GLN A 124 1.77 33.19 18.72
CA GLN A 124 1.06 33.17 17.43
C GLN A 124 1.48 31.99 16.55
N ASP A 125 2.78 31.67 16.58
CA ASP A 125 3.32 30.52 15.86
C ASP A 125 2.86 29.19 16.50
N LEU A 126 2.74 29.13 17.83
CA LEU A 126 2.18 27.99 18.55
C LEU A 126 0.69 27.78 18.24
N GLU A 127 -0.12 28.84 18.24
CA GLU A 127 -1.54 28.75 17.85
C GLU A 127 -1.68 28.23 16.41
N THR A 128 -0.80 28.67 15.51
CA THR A 128 -0.76 28.19 14.14
C THR A 128 -0.38 26.71 14.07
N LEU A 129 0.64 26.31 14.82
CA LEU A 129 1.13 24.93 14.91
C LEU A 129 0.08 23.98 15.47
N GLU A 130 -0.57 24.32 16.59
CA GLU A 130 -1.64 23.54 17.19
C GLU A 130 -2.84 23.40 16.25
N ARG A 131 -3.21 24.49 15.56
CA ARG A 131 -4.30 24.45 14.57
C ARG A 131 -3.96 23.54 13.41
N GLN A 132 -2.74 23.63 12.87
CA GLN A 132 -2.27 22.77 11.78
C GLN A 132 -2.26 21.30 12.21
N ASN A 133 -1.71 21.00 13.38
CA ASN A 133 -1.71 19.65 13.95
C ASN A 133 -3.14 19.11 14.15
N SER A 134 -4.05 19.92 14.71
CA SER A 134 -5.46 19.56 14.89
C SER A 134 -6.18 19.31 13.56
N MET A 135 -5.80 20.02 12.49
CA MET A 135 -6.33 19.78 11.15
C MET A 135 -5.88 18.43 10.60
N LEU A 136 -4.61 18.06 10.79
CA LEU A 136 -4.08 16.76 10.37
C LEU A 136 -4.72 15.61 11.17
N ALA A 137 -4.78 15.73 12.49
CA ALA A 137 -5.45 14.75 13.37
C ALA A 137 -6.92 14.55 12.96
N ALA A 138 -7.65 15.63 12.68
CA ALA A 138 -9.05 15.56 12.25
C ALA A 138 -9.24 14.93 10.86
N LEU A 139 -8.21 14.87 10.01
CA LEU A 139 -8.24 14.13 8.75
C LEU A 139 -8.05 12.64 8.99
N VAL A 140 -7.10 12.27 9.85
CA VAL A 140 -6.87 10.88 10.30
C VAL A 140 -8.12 10.32 10.97
N ASP A 141 -8.72 11.04 11.93
CA ASP A 141 -9.94 10.63 12.64
C ASP A 141 -11.14 10.38 11.71
N LYS A 142 -11.14 11.03 10.54
CA LYS A 142 -12.20 10.90 9.51
C LYS A 142 -11.89 9.85 8.46
N GLY A 143 -10.78 9.12 8.59
CA GLY A 143 -10.33 8.13 7.62
C GLY A 143 -9.91 8.75 6.28
N ARG A 144 -9.47 10.01 6.26
CA ARG A 144 -9.05 10.74 5.04
C ARG A 144 -7.53 10.82 4.96
N HIS A 145 -6.86 9.68 5.03
CA HIS A 145 -5.40 9.58 5.04
C HIS A 145 -4.78 10.14 3.77
N GLU A 146 -5.44 10.01 2.61
CA GLU A 146 -5.00 10.62 1.35
C GLU A 146 -4.95 12.15 1.43
N LYS A 147 -5.88 12.76 2.18
CA LYS A 147 -5.90 14.22 2.39
C LYS A 147 -4.89 14.69 3.41
N VAL A 148 -4.27 13.82 4.19
CA VAL A 148 -3.13 14.22 5.04
C VAL A 148 -1.94 14.59 4.15
N LEU A 149 -1.74 13.88 3.04
CA LEU A 149 -0.60 14.07 2.13
C LEU A 149 -0.88 15.09 1.03
N THR A 150 -2.13 15.16 0.53
CA THR A 150 -2.49 15.96 -0.66
C THR A 150 -3.12 17.33 -0.34
N ASN A 151 -3.26 17.70 0.93
CA ASN A 151 -3.93 18.94 1.30
C ASN A 151 -3.02 20.17 1.15
N ASP A 152 -3.36 21.05 0.21
CA ASP A 152 -2.64 22.30 -0.09
C ASP A 152 -2.51 23.29 1.08
N ARG A 153 -3.29 23.13 2.16
CA ARG A 153 -3.29 24.07 3.29
C ARG A 153 -2.33 23.69 4.41
N VAL A 154 -2.06 22.40 4.57
CA VAL A 154 -1.21 21.87 5.64
C VAL A 154 -0.72 20.49 5.25
N THR A 155 0.59 20.30 5.36
CA THR A 155 1.25 19.00 5.18
C THR A 155 2.07 18.63 6.42
N PRO A 156 2.31 17.32 6.69
CA PRO A 156 3.17 16.89 7.79
C PRO A 156 4.55 17.57 7.78
N GLY A 157 5.15 17.72 6.59
CA GLY A 157 6.46 18.36 6.44
C GLY A 157 6.47 19.86 6.80
N GLU A 158 5.38 20.58 6.52
CA GLU A 158 5.24 21.98 6.95
C GLU A 158 5.15 22.11 8.47
N VAL A 159 4.44 21.16 9.11
CA VAL A 159 4.33 21.12 10.57
C VAL A 159 5.69 20.79 11.20
N ASP A 160 6.41 19.77 10.72
CA ASP A 160 7.78 19.46 11.17
C ASP A 160 8.72 20.67 11.03
N ALA A 161 8.66 21.38 9.89
CA ALA A 161 9.46 22.58 9.68
C ALA A 161 9.07 23.72 10.63
N ALA A 162 7.78 23.87 10.94
CA ALA A 162 7.31 24.83 11.93
C ALA A 162 7.78 24.48 13.35
N ILE A 163 7.73 23.20 13.74
CA ILE A 163 8.25 22.74 15.04
C ILE A 163 9.73 23.10 15.18
N ARG A 164 10.56 22.77 14.18
CA ARG A 164 12.00 23.08 14.20
C ARG A 164 12.27 24.57 14.35
N ARG A 165 11.48 25.42 13.68
CA ARG A 165 11.59 26.88 13.78
C ARG A 165 11.28 27.38 15.19
N VAL A 166 10.13 26.98 15.74
CA VAL A 166 9.71 27.35 17.10
C VAL A 166 10.73 26.85 18.12
N ASN A 167 11.23 25.62 17.96
CA ASN A 167 12.24 25.05 18.85
C ASN A 167 13.56 25.84 18.84
N ALA A 168 13.99 26.29 17.66
CA ALA A 168 15.18 27.15 17.53
C ALA A 168 14.99 28.49 18.24
N GLU A 169 13.80 29.08 18.18
CA GLU A 169 13.49 30.33 18.89
C GLU A 169 13.47 30.13 20.42
N LEU A 170 12.86 29.04 20.89
CA LEU A 170 12.82 28.68 22.31
C LEU A 170 14.20 28.47 22.93
N THR A 171 15.18 28.05 22.12
CA THR A 171 16.60 27.92 22.54
C THR A 171 17.19 29.24 23.06
N THR A 172 16.66 30.39 22.62
CA THR A 172 17.16 31.70 23.03
C THR A 172 16.44 32.29 24.25
N GLN A 173 15.32 31.68 24.67
CA GLN A 173 14.40 32.26 25.65
C GLN A 173 14.17 31.35 26.86
N VAL A 174 14.26 30.04 26.67
CA VAL A 174 14.06 29.04 27.73
C VAL A 174 15.41 28.43 28.12
N SER A 175 15.62 28.27 29.43
CA SER A 175 16.87 27.71 29.96
C SER A 175 17.06 26.26 29.54
N ASP A 176 18.32 25.85 29.39
CA ASP A 176 18.72 24.50 28.98
C ASP A 176 18.08 23.38 29.81
N GLY A 177 18.01 23.51 31.15
CA GLY A 177 17.37 22.50 32.01
C GLY A 177 15.92 22.18 31.64
N HIS A 178 15.04 23.18 31.53
CA HIS A 178 13.64 22.96 31.14
C HIS A 178 13.50 22.41 29.71
N ARG A 179 14.39 22.80 28.80
CA ARG A 179 14.42 22.23 27.44
C ARG A 179 14.83 20.76 27.47
N ALA A 180 15.84 20.41 28.27
CA ALA A 180 16.28 19.03 28.48
C ALA A 180 15.13 18.16 29.02
N GLU A 181 14.45 18.61 30.08
CA GLU A 181 13.29 17.90 30.66
C GLU A 181 12.17 17.67 29.63
N THR A 182 11.88 18.67 28.80
CA THR A 182 10.86 18.55 27.75
C THR A 182 11.28 17.55 26.68
N TYR A 183 12.51 17.65 26.17
CA TYR A 183 12.99 16.73 25.15
C TYR A 183 13.06 15.29 25.67
N GLU A 184 13.40 15.11 26.94
CA GLU A 184 13.44 13.81 27.61
C GLU A 184 12.04 13.23 27.68
N SER A 185 11.06 14.01 28.13
CA SER A 185 9.66 13.59 28.19
C SER A 185 9.09 13.19 26.82
N ILE A 186 9.37 13.96 25.76
CA ILE A 186 8.97 13.59 24.40
C ILE A 186 9.66 12.27 23.98
N THR A 187 10.95 12.14 24.28
CA THR A 187 11.75 10.95 23.92
C THR A 187 11.20 9.71 24.62
N GLU A 188 10.93 9.75 25.92
CA GLU A 188 10.35 8.63 26.67
C GLU A 188 9.00 8.19 26.08
N ALA A 189 8.12 9.15 25.77
CA ALA A 189 6.83 8.85 25.14
C ALA A 189 6.95 8.20 23.76
N LEU A 190 8.01 8.53 23.00
CA LEU A 190 8.33 7.89 21.72
C LEU A 190 8.96 6.51 21.92
N LEU A 191 9.82 6.34 22.93
CA LEU A 191 10.50 5.07 23.22
C LEU A 191 9.50 3.95 23.50
N ASP A 192 8.45 4.23 24.27
CA ASP A 192 7.39 3.25 24.54
C ASP A 192 6.70 2.78 23.24
N LYS A 193 6.35 3.73 22.35
CA LYS A 193 5.76 3.40 21.04
C LYS A 193 6.74 2.63 20.15
N ILE A 194 8.02 2.99 20.15
CA ILE A 194 9.06 2.28 19.39
C ILE A 194 9.19 0.84 19.90
N HIS A 195 9.20 0.61 21.22
CA HIS A 195 9.23 -0.75 21.79
C HIS A 195 8.02 -1.58 21.36
N GLU A 196 6.82 -1.00 21.39
CA GLU A 196 5.60 -1.69 20.95
C GLU A 196 5.67 -2.08 19.47
N MET A 197 6.08 -1.15 18.60
CA MET A 197 6.22 -1.43 17.17
C MET A 197 7.32 -2.47 16.89
N LEU A 198 8.46 -2.40 17.56
CA LEU A 198 9.54 -3.40 17.43
C LEU A 198 9.12 -4.78 17.94
N GLY A 199 8.33 -4.83 19.01
CA GLY A 199 7.76 -6.09 19.51
C GLY A 199 6.75 -6.71 18.55
N SER A 200 6.20 -5.91 17.63
CA SER A 200 5.25 -6.36 16.60
C SER A 200 5.93 -6.80 15.30
N LEU A 201 7.23 -6.50 15.11
CA LEU A 201 8.02 -7.03 13.99
C LEU A 201 8.34 -8.51 14.21
N ASP A 202 8.52 -9.24 13.11
CA ASP A 202 8.90 -10.64 13.16
C ASP A 202 10.26 -10.82 13.85
N GLU A 203 10.48 -11.96 14.51
CA GLU A 203 11.74 -12.24 15.21
C GLU A 203 12.91 -12.41 14.24
N GLU A 204 12.65 -12.92 13.04
CA GLU A 204 13.63 -13.15 11.99
C GLU A 204 13.88 -11.91 11.14
N ASN A 205 13.07 -10.86 11.29
CA ASN A 205 13.22 -9.63 10.53
C ASN A 205 14.61 -8.99 10.78
N PRO A 206 15.44 -8.80 9.74
CA PRO A 206 16.81 -8.32 9.91
C PRO A 206 16.87 -6.88 10.48
N GLU A 207 15.88 -6.04 10.17
CA GLU A 207 15.85 -4.66 10.65
C GLU A 207 15.53 -4.57 12.14
N ARG A 208 14.79 -5.54 12.70
CA ARG A 208 14.47 -5.56 14.14
C ARG A 208 15.72 -5.52 15.02
N THR A 209 16.77 -6.25 14.63
CA THR A 209 18.05 -6.23 15.37
C THR A 209 18.78 -4.89 15.21
N ALA A 210 18.78 -4.32 13.99
CA ALA A 210 19.38 -3.02 13.73
C ALA A 210 18.70 -1.92 14.57
N PHE A 211 17.37 -1.85 14.53
CA PHE A 211 16.61 -0.87 15.31
C PHE A 211 16.74 -1.07 16.80
N SER A 212 16.88 -2.31 17.29
CA SER A 212 17.14 -2.57 18.70
C SER A 212 18.49 -2.00 19.16
N SER A 213 19.50 -2.03 18.29
CA SER A 213 20.80 -1.39 18.54
C SER A 213 20.67 0.14 18.58
N ASP A 214 19.97 0.73 17.61
CA ASP A 214 19.75 2.19 17.56
C ASP A 214 18.93 2.68 18.77
N LEU A 215 17.95 1.89 19.21
CA LEU A 215 17.20 2.14 20.42
C LEU A 215 18.07 2.09 21.68
N GLY A 216 19.01 1.14 21.74
CA GLY A 216 20.02 1.08 22.79
C GLY A 216 20.90 2.32 22.81
N PHE A 217 21.27 2.85 21.64
CA PHE A 217 22.02 4.10 21.53
C PHE A 217 21.22 5.29 22.05
N VAL A 218 19.96 5.45 21.66
CA VAL A 218 19.08 6.53 22.16
C VAL A 218 18.94 6.47 23.68
N LYS A 219 18.72 5.28 24.25
CA LYS A 219 18.67 5.10 25.72
C LYS A 219 19.99 5.45 26.40
N SER A 220 21.12 5.05 25.82
CA SER A 220 22.44 5.38 26.39
C SER A 220 22.71 6.88 26.39
N LEU A 221 22.21 7.62 25.40
CA LEU A 221 22.29 9.08 25.39
C LEU A 221 21.48 9.68 26.54
N LEU A 222 20.25 9.21 26.78
CA LEU A 222 19.44 9.65 27.91
C LEU A 222 20.14 9.37 29.25
N GLU A 223 20.71 8.17 29.44
CA GLU A 223 21.44 7.81 30.67
C GLU A 223 22.71 8.65 30.89
N SER A 224 23.33 9.16 29.82
CA SER A 224 24.55 9.96 29.91
C SER A 224 24.33 11.43 30.30
N THR A 225 23.07 11.87 30.40
CA THR A 225 22.71 13.26 30.72
C THR A 225 23.08 13.63 32.16
N ASP A 226 23.00 12.68 33.09
CA ASP A 226 23.38 12.81 34.51
C ASP A 226 24.85 13.22 34.72
N ASP A 227 25.73 13.00 33.71
CA ASP A 227 27.16 13.29 33.77
C ASP A 227 27.54 14.64 33.12
N THR A 228 26.57 15.43 32.64
CA THR A 228 26.79 16.68 31.89
C THR A 228 26.28 17.93 32.60
N ASP A 229 26.81 19.11 32.25
CA ASP A 229 26.21 20.38 32.69
C ASP A 229 24.89 20.66 31.95
N ASP A 230 24.06 21.58 32.44
CA ASP A 230 22.70 21.80 31.89
C ASP A 230 22.68 22.02 30.36
N ALA A 231 23.66 22.75 29.82
CA ALA A 231 23.80 22.99 28.39
C ALA A 231 24.20 21.72 27.62
N GLY A 232 25.13 20.93 28.16
CA GLY A 232 25.50 19.63 27.62
C GLY A 232 24.36 18.61 27.69
N ALA A 233 23.56 18.66 28.76
CA ALA A 233 22.38 17.82 28.94
C ALA A 233 21.31 18.14 27.89
N ALA A 234 20.95 19.42 27.72
CA ALA A 234 19.97 19.84 26.72
C ALA A 234 20.34 19.44 25.29
N GLN A 235 21.63 19.55 24.93
CA GLN A 235 22.10 19.12 23.62
C GLN A 235 22.07 17.59 23.47
N THR A 236 22.49 16.86 24.50
CA THR A 236 22.50 15.39 24.51
C THR A 236 21.07 14.82 24.38
N VAL A 237 20.13 15.34 25.18
CA VAL A 237 18.73 14.93 25.10
C VAL A 237 18.10 15.34 23.78
N HIS A 238 18.44 16.51 23.23
CA HIS A 238 17.96 16.90 21.91
C HIS A 238 18.40 15.91 20.82
N THR A 239 19.66 15.46 20.85
CA THR A 239 20.16 14.42 19.95
C THR A 239 19.46 13.08 20.17
N ALA A 240 19.15 12.72 21.42
CA ALA A 240 18.36 11.52 21.73
C ALA A 240 16.93 11.62 21.14
N LEU A 241 16.28 12.79 21.26
CA LEU A 241 14.98 13.06 20.67
C LEU A 241 15.00 12.95 19.15
N GLU A 242 15.98 13.56 18.47
CA GLU A 242 16.13 13.42 17.01
C GLU A 242 16.31 11.96 16.61
N GLY A 243 17.12 11.20 17.36
CA GLY A 243 17.28 9.76 17.19
C GLY A 243 15.96 8.99 17.33
N ALA A 244 15.19 9.27 18.38
CA ALA A 244 13.89 8.65 18.61
C ALA A 244 12.86 8.99 17.52
N LEU A 245 12.82 10.23 17.04
CA LEU A 245 11.94 10.66 15.96
C LEU A 245 12.27 9.93 14.65
N MET A 246 13.56 9.81 14.30
CA MET A 246 14.01 9.05 13.13
C MET A 246 13.72 7.55 13.27
N LEU A 247 13.96 6.99 14.46
CA LEU A 247 13.72 5.58 14.72
C LEU A 247 12.22 5.24 14.68
N HIS A 248 11.36 6.05 15.28
CA HIS A 248 9.91 5.91 15.17
C HIS A 248 9.45 5.94 13.71
N TYR A 249 9.98 6.88 12.92
CA TYR A 249 9.69 6.98 11.49
C TYR A 249 10.08 5.71 10.71
N ALA A 250 11.26 5.17 10.98
CA ALA A 250 11.79 4.00 10.29
C ALA A 250 11.04 2.72 10.69
N VAL A 251 10.91 2.46 11.99
CA VAL A 251 10.24 1.25 12.52
C VAL A 251 8.79 1.19 12.07
N ALA A 252 8.07 2.32 12.05
CA ALA A 252 6.68 2.34 11.58
C ALA A 252 6.54 1.91 10.11
N ARG A 253 7.49 2.29 9.25
CA ARG A 253 7.50 1.90 7.83
C ARG A 253 7.84 0.44 7.65
N THR A 254 8.84 -0.05 8.37
CA THR A 254 9.18 -1.49 8.37
C THR A 254 8.01 -2.34 8.84
N LEU A 255 7.33 -1.91 9.91
CA LEU A 255 6.14 -2.60 10.41
C LEU A 255 5.00 -2.58 9.39
N ALA A 256 4.77 -1.43 8.73
CA ALA A 256 3.77 -1.33 7.68
C ALA A 256 4.11 -2.27 6.50
N ASN A 257 5.36 -2.32 6.07
CA ASN A 257 5.81 -3.23 5.00
C ASN A 257 5.63 -4.70 5.40
N GLN A 258 5.98 -5.08 6.64
CA GLN A 258 5.79 -6.44 7.12
C GLN A 258 4.31 -6.84 7.18
N ARG A 259 3.43 -5.94 7.61
CA ARG A 259 1.97 -6.17 7.58
C ARG A 259 1.45 -6.36 6.16
N VAL A 260 1.95 -5.59 5.20
CA VAL A 260 1.62 -5.79 3.79
C VAL A 260 2.14 -7.13 3.30
N ALA A 261 3.39 -7.48 3.59
CA ALA A 261 3.96 -8.77 3.17
C ALA A 261 3.11 -9.95 3.69
N VAL A 262 2.65 -9.89 4.94
CA VAL A 262 1.70 -10.88 5.50
C VAL A 262 0.38 -10.89 4.72
N ALA A 263 -0.25 -9.73 4.49
CA ALA A 263 -1.52 -9.65 3.77
C ALA A 263 -1.40 -10.18 2.33
N LEU A 264 -0.31 -9.87 1.64
CA LEU A 264 -0.03 -10.38 0.29
C LEU A 264 0.22 -11.89 0.28
N ALA A 265 0.88 -12.43 1.32
CA ALA A 265 1.07 -13.87 1.47
C ALA A 265 -0.26 -14.60 1.73
N ASP A 266 -1.17 -13.99 2.50
CA ASP A 266 -2.54 -14.49 2.69
C ASP A 266 -3.28 -14.49 1.33
N THR A 267 -3.18 -13.41 0.53
CA THR A 267 -3.75 -13.36 -0.82
C THR A 267 -3.22 -14.48 -1.71
N VAL A 268 -1.90 -14.72 -1.74
CA VAL A 268 -1.29 -15.81 -2.51
C VAL A 268 -1.82 -17.18 -2.08
N THR A 269 -1.99 -17.38 -0.77
CA THR A 269 -2.46 -18.65 -0.21
C THR A 269 -3.93 -18.89 -0.52
N ASP A 270 -4.78 -17.88 -0.33
CA ASP A 270 -6.24 -17.99 -0.49
C ASP A 270 -6.66 -18.13 -1.96
N SER A 271 -5.88 -17.55 -2.88
CA SER A 271 -6.10 -17.62 -4.32
C SER A 271 -5.39 -18.80 -5.01
N GLU A 272 -4.60 -19.58 -4.27
CA GLU A 272 -3.77 -20.68 -4.82
C GLU A 272 -2.81 -20.22 -5.95
N LEU A 273 -2.42 -18.94 -5.96
CA LEU A 273 -1.52 -18.36 -6.97
C LEU A 273 -0.12 -18.98 -6.88
N SER A 274 0.41 -19.40 -8.03
CA SER A 274 1.78 -19.92 -8.13
C SER A 274 2.78 -18.77 -8.33
N VAL A 275 3.31 -18.22 -7.23
CA VAL A 275 4.30 -17.14 -7.28
C VAL A 275 5.76 -17.66 -7.34
N GLY A 276 6.62 -16.91 -8.04
CA GLY A 276 8.03 -17.27 -8.28
C GLY A 276 9.00 -16.95 -7.13
N CYS A 277 8.51 -16.52 -5.96
CA CYS A 277 9.33 -16.09 -4.83
C CYS A 277 9.19 -17.04 -3.62
N ASN A 278 10.07 -16.86 -2.62
CA ASN A 278 9.94 -17.55 -1.33
C ASN A 278 9.07 -16.70 -0.38
N VAL A 279 7.76 -16.99 -0.36
CA VAL A 279 6.76 -16.23 0.40
C VAL A 279 7.11 -16.10 1.88
N ASP A 280 7.47 -17.20 2.53
CA ASP A 280 7.81 -17.21 3.97
C ASP A 280 8.99 -16.28 4.28
N GLN A 281 10.01 -16.28 3.43
CA GLN A 281 11.17 -15.39 3.59
C GLN A 281 10.78 -13.92 3.37
N CYS A 282 9.99 -13.63 2.34
CA CYS A 282 9.52 -12.27 2.08
C CYS A 282 8.66 -11.74 3.24
N VAL A 283 7.83 -12.58 3.85
CA VAL A 283 7.04 -12.23 5.04
C VAL A 283 7.95 -11.94 6.24
N ALA A 284 8.92 -12.81 6.52
CA ALA A 284 9.86 -12.63 7.63
C ALA A 284 10.69 -11.35 7.48
N ASP A 285 11.18 -11.08 6.26
CA ASP A 285 11.97 -9.88 5.96
C ASP A 285 11.11 -8.60 5.86
N GLY A 286 9.79 -8.74 5.70
CA GLY A 286 8.89 -7.63 5.38
C GLY A 286 9.10 -7.08 3.95
N ASP A 287 9.57 -7.92 3.04
CA ASP A 287 9.81 -7.59 1.63
C ASP A 287 8.51 -7.66 0.81
N ALA A 288 7.65 -6.66 1.03
CA ALA A 288 6.41 -6.49 0.29
C ALA A 288 6.64 -6.23 -1.20
N GLU A 289 7.76 -5.61 -1.59
CA GLU A 289 8.02 -5.22 -2.98
C GLU A 289 8.27 -6.45 -3.85
N THR A 290 9.06 -7.42 -3.37
CA THR A 290 9.26 -8.71 -4.05
C THR A 290 7.95 -9.50 -4.17
N LEU A 291 7.09 -9.48 -3.14
CA LEU A 291 5.79 -10.14 -3.18
C LEU A 291 4.85 -9.48 -4.19
N ILE A 292 4.76 -8.16 -4.22
CA ILE A 292 3.96 -7.42 -5.21
C ILE A 292 4.41 -7.78 -6.63
N GLY A 293 5.71 -7.74 -6.89
CA GLY A 293 6.26 -8.13 -8.19
C GLY A 293 5.88 -9.56 -8.58
N ALA A 294 6.07 -10.52 -7.66
CA ALA A 294 5.78 -11.92 -7.93
C ALA A 294 4.27 -12.21 -8.11
N ILE A 295 3.39 -11.51 -7.40
CA ILE A 295 1.93 -11.59 -7.58
C ILE A 295 1.55 -11.01 -8.94
N THR A 296 2.14 -9.86 -9.30
CA THR A 296 1.84 -9.20 -10.57
C THR A 296 2.24 -10.09 -11.75
N ASP A 297 3.46 -10.65 -11.73
CA ASP A 297 3.91 -11.59 -12.75
C ASP A 297 3.00 -12.83 -12.88
N ALA A 298 2.46 -13.32 -11.75
CA ALA A 298 1.55 -14.46 -11.72
C ALA A 298 0.18 -14.10 -12.33
N VAL A 299 -0.38 -12.95 -11.97
CA VAL A 299 -1.63 -12.45 -12.55
C VAL A 299 -1.48 -12.23 -14.05
N ASP A 300 -0.39 -11.61 -14.51
CA ASP A 300 -0.13 -11.38 -15.93
C ASP A 300 -0.03 -12.69 -16.71
N THR A 301 0.66 -13.69 -16.14
CA THR A 301 0.75 -15.03 -16.74
C THR A 301 -0.63 -15.68 -16.88
N GLU A 302 -1.49 -15.54 -15.86
CA GLU A 302 -2.86 -16.07 -15.92
C GLU A 302 -3.75 -15.30 -16.92
N VAL A 303 -3.55 -14.00 -17.07
CA VAL A 303 -4.23 -13.18 -18.10
C VAL A 303 -3.84 -13.62 -19.51
N GLU A 304 -2.55 -13.87 -19.77
CA GLU A 304 -2.10 -14.38 -21.07
C GLU A 304 -2.71 -15.75 -21.40
N LEU A 305 -2.78 -16.64 -20.40
CA LEU A 305 -3.41 -17.96 -20.54
C LEU A 305 -4.92 -17.85 -20.77
N SER A 306 -5.62 -17.01 -20.00
CA SER A 306 -7.05 -16.70 -20.14
C SER A 306 -7.38 -16.17 -21.54
N THR A 307 -6.62 -15.19 -22.02
CA THR A 307 -6.80 -14.61 -23.36
C THR A 307 -6.62 -15.67 -24.45
N SER A 308 -5.62 -16.53 -24.28
CA SER A 308 -5.36 -17.65 -25.20
C SER A 308 -6.48 -18.71 -25.20
N GLU A 309 -7.05 -19.02 -24.04
CA GLU A 309 -8.21 -19.91 -23.89
C GLU A 309 -9.47 -19.30 -24.50
N ARG A 310 -9.74 -18.01 -24.24
CA ARG A 310 -10.87 -17.28 -24.80
C ARG A 310 -10.81 -17.22 -26.33
N LEU A 311 -9.64 -16.93 -26.89
CA LEU A 311 -9.46 -16.91 -28.34
C LEU A 311 -9.78 -18.27 -28.97
N ARG A 312 -9.33 -19.37 -28.35
CA ARG A 312 -9.70 -20.72 -28.82
C ARG A 312 -11.20 -20.96 -28.76
N GLN A 313 -11.86 -20.52 -27.70
CA GLN A 313 -13.29 -20.68 -27.55
C GLN A 313 -14.04 -19.91 -28.64
N LEU A 314 -13.71 -18.64 -28.85
CA LEU A 314 -14.31 -17.81 -29.90
C LEU A 314 -14.08 -18.40 -31.29
N LEU A 315 -12.87 -18.90 -31.55
CA LEU A 315 -12.59 -19.60 -32.81
C LEU A 315 -13.45 -20.86 -32.94
N ASN A 316 -13.62 -21.67 -31.88
CA ASN A 316 -14.52 -22.82 -31.93
C ASN A 316 -15.98 -22.43 -32.19
N GLU A 317 -16.47 -21.37 -31.56
CA GLU A 317 -17.83 -20.83 -31.76
C GLU A 317 -18.06 -20.33 -33.19
N HIS A 318 -16.98 -19.89 -33.86
CA HIS A 318 -17.01 -19.34 -35.22
C HIS A 318 -16.44 -20.29 -36.30
N ASP A 319 -16.46 -21.61 -36.04
CA ASP A 319 -15.99 -22.66 -36.96
C ASP A 319 -14.52 -22.48 -37.42
N GLY A 320 -13.66 -21.98 -36.53
CA GLY A 320 -12.25 -21.69 -36.79
C GLY A 320 -12.00 -20.45 -37.64
N SER A 321 -13.03 -19.65 -37.95
CA SER A 321 -12.88 -18.49 -38.82
C SER A 321 -12.35 -17.27 -38.06
N VAL A 322 -11.08 -16.93 -38.31
CA VAL A 322 -10.45 -15.68 -37.82
C VAL A 322 -11.25 -14.45 -38.22
N LEU A 323 -11.78 -14.42 -39.45
CA LEU A 323 -12.50 -13.26 -39.96
C LEU A 323 -13.88 -13.09 -39.31
N ARG A 324 -14.60 -14.19 -39.03
CA ARG A 324 -15.87 -14.11 -38.28
C ARG A 324 -15.64 -13.75 -36.82
N THR A 325 -14.57 -14.27 -36.22
CA THR A 325 -14.16 -13.95 -34.84
C THR A 325 -13.84 -12.46 -34.69
N ALA A 326 -13.03 -11.90 -35.60
CA ALA A 326 -12.71 -10.47 -35.62
C ALA A 326 -13.91 -9.56 -35.93
N GLN A 327 -14.97 -10.10 -36.55
CA GLN A 327 -16.21 -9.34 -36.82
C GLN A 327 -17.19 -9.38 -35.66
N ALA A 328 -17.08 -10.39 -34.80
CA ALA A 328 -17.95 -10.62 -33.66
C ALA A 328 -17.36 -10.09 -32.35
N THR A 329 -16.09 -9.70 -32.34
CA THR A 329 -15.33 -9.25 -31.16
C THR A 329 -14.52 -8.00 -31.46
N ASP A 330 -13.95 -7.39 -30.43
CA ASP A 330 -13.07 -6.22 -30.56
C ASP A 330 -11.61 -6.57 -30.94
N PHE A 331 -11.27 -7.85 -31.04
CA PHE A 331 -9.95 -8.29 -31.50
C PHE A 331 -9.77 -8.01 -32.99
N ASP A 332 -8.75 -7.23 -33.33
CA ASP A 332 -8.38 -7.06 -34.73
C ASP A 332 -7.70 -8.32 -35.28
N VAL A 333 -7.72 -8.47 -36.61
CA VAL A 333 -7.17 -9.66 -37.28
C VAL A 333 -5.68 -9.85 -36.99
N ALA A 334 -4.94 -8.76 -36.75
CA ALA A 334 -3.50 -8.84 -36.45
C ALA A 334 -3.26 -9.45 -35.07
N THR A 335 -3.99 -8.99 -34.05
CA THR A 335 -3.90 -9.49 -32.68
C THR A 335 -4.29 -10.97 -32.59
N ILE A 336 -5.35 -11.38 -33.31
CA ILE A 336 -5.75 -12.79 -33.37
C ILE A 336 -4.63 -13.66 -34.00
N LEU A 337 -3.98 -13.17 -35.05
CA LEU A 337 -2.90 -13.92 -35.71
C LEU A 337 -1.65 -14.02 -34.83
N ASP A 338 -1.29 -12.96 -34.11
CA ASP A 338 -0.16 -12.98 -33.17
C ASP A 338 -0.38 -14.01 -32.05
N HIS A 339 -1.58 -14.05 -31.46
CA HIS A 339 -1.93 -15.05 -30.45
C HIS A 339 -2.00 -16.48 -31.02
N LEU A 340 -2.47 -16.67 -32.25
CA LEU A 340 -2.44 -17.97 -32.91
C LEU A 340 -1.01 -18.46 -33.17
N GLU A 341 -0.11 -17.56 -33.56
CA GLU A 341 1.30 -17.88 -33.72
C GLU A 341 1.94 -18.27 -32.37
N GLN A 342 1.59 -17.57 -31.30
CA GLN A 342 2.04 -17.88 -29.93
C GLN A 342 1.54 -19.25 -29.47
N LEU A 343 0.23 -19.53 -29.62
CA LEU A 343 -0.38 -20.83 -29.35
C LEU A 343 0.26 -21.97 -30.15
N TYR A 344 0.68 -21.73 -31.39
CA TYR A 344 1.38 -22.72 -32.21
C TYR A 344 2.80 -22.95 -31.69
N ASN A 345 3.52 -21.89 -31.36
CA ASN A 345 4.89 -21.95 -30.83
C ASN A 345 4.96 -22.67 -29.48
N ASP A 346 3.92 -22.53 -28.65
CA ASP A 346 3.79 -23.19 -27.35
C ASP A 346 3.31 -24.65 -27.47
N GLY A 347 3.15 -25.18 -28.70
CA GLY A 347 2.69 -26.55 -28.97
C GLY A 347 1.23 -26.79 -28.55
N GLN A 348 0.51 -25.70 -28.36
CA GLN A 348 -0.82 -25.63 -27.80
C GLN A 348 -1.89 -25.81 -28.88
N ILE A 349 -1.57 -25.53 -30.15
CA ILE A 349 -2.33 -25.97 -31.33
C ILE A 349 -1.42 -26.74 -32.29
N ALA A 350 -1.95 -27.81 -32.90
CA ALA A 350 -1.13 -28.76 -33.67
C ALA A 350 -0.82 -28.29 -35.10
N ASP A 351 -1.73 -27.52 -35.72
CA ASP A 351 -1.60 -27.03 -37.09
C ASP A 351 -2.49 -25.78 -37.30
N LEU A 352 -2.11 -24.92 -38.25
CA LEU A 352 -2.85 -23.72 -38.66
C LEU A 352 -3.19 -23.85 -40.15
N GLU A 353 -4.41 -24.26 -40.47
CA GLU A 353 -4.86 -24.37 -41.87
C GLU A 353 -5.52 -23.07 -42.33
N VAL A 354 -4.89 -22.36 -43.27
CA VAL A 354 -5.41 -21.11 -43.83
C VAL A 354 -6.26 -21.42 -45.07
N THR A 355 -7.58 -21.29 -44.93
CA THR A 355 -8.52 -21.35 -46.05
C THR A 355 -9.10 -19.98 -46.35
N PHE A 356 -8.95 -19.52 -47.60
CA PHE A 356 -9.62 -18.32 -48.09
C PHE A 356 -10.98 -18.68 -48.66
N ASP A 357 -12.04 -18.08 -48.12
CA ASP A 357 -13.38 -18.17 -48.72
C ASP A 357 -13.32 -17.65 -50.17
N GLN A 358 -13.84 -18.44 -51.12
CA GLN A 358 -13.87 -18.12 -52.56
C GLN A 358 -14.90 -17.06 -52.93
#